data_AF-A0A7X9JJV4-F1
#
_entry.id   AF-A0A7X9JJV4-F1
#
_cell.length_a   1.000
_cell.length_b   1.000
_cell.length_c   1.000
_cell.angle_alpha   90.00
_cell.angle_beta   90.00
_cell.angle_gamma   90.00
#
_symmetry.space_group_name_H-M   'P 1'
#
loop_
_entity.id
_entity.type
_entity.pdbx_description
1 polymer ?
#
loop_
_entity_poly.entity_id
_entity_poly.type
_entity_poly.pdbx_seq_one_letter_code
_entity_poly.pdbx_strand_id
1 'polypeptide(L)'
;MNTEISKTSKIAGWVISGLLTALYLFSASGKLFLHPEQMEQIHLGDWRIIIALGEIGSALLYLFPKTNKFGTLLLSSYMGGAIIIHMTGGLSIMFPSIILLMIWIGAFIRNPHFYKF
;
A
#
# COMPACT_ATOMS: atom_id res chain seq x y z
N MET A 1 8.09 12.85 -27.73
CA MET A 1 9.32 12.92 -26.93
C MET A 1 9.29 11.80 -25.91
N ASN A 2 10.11 10.76 -26.08
CA ASN A 2 10.33 9.77 -25.02
C ASN A 2 11.27 10.39 -24.00
N THR A 3 10.73 11.00 -22.94
CA THR A 3 11.53 11.43 -21.81
C THR A 3 12.02 10.19 -21.09
N GLU A 4 13.28 9.83 -21.32
CA GLU A 4 13.91 8.73 -20.59
C GLU A 4 13.89 9.04 -19.09
N ILE A 5 13.39 8.09 -18.29
CA ILE A 5 13.36 8.22 -16.83
C ILE A 5 14.81 8.33 -16.32
N SER A 6 15.12 9.41 -15.60
CA SER A 6 16.44 9.63 -15.02
C SER A 6 16.84 8.48 -14.09
N LYS A 7 18.15 8.22 -13.95
CA LYS A 7 18.67 7.20 -13.01
C LYS A 7 18.19 7.46 -11.57
N THR A 8 18.19 8.71 -11.14
CA THR A 8 17.70 9.13 -9.82
C THR A 8 16.22 8.80 -9.62
N SER A 9 15.38 9.08 -10.61
CA SER A 9 13.95 8.75 -10.56
C SER A 9 13.72 7.23 -10.48
N LYS A 10 14.49 6.43 -11.23
CA LYS A 10 14.41 4.96 -11.15
C LYS A 10 14.74 4.46 -9.74
N ILE A 11 15.82 4.96 -9.13
CA ILE A 11 16.23 4.58 -7.77
C ILE A 11 15.16 5.00 -6.76
N ALA A 12 14.70 6.25 -6.83
CA ALA A 12 13.67 6.76 -5.92
C ALA A 12 12.39 5.92 -5.97
N GLY A 13 11.93 5.54 -7.17
CA GLY A 13 10.76 4.68 -7.34
C GLY A 13 10.91 3.32 -6.67
N TRP A 14 12.08 2.69 -6.80
CA TRP A 14 12.39 1.41 -6.15
C TRP A 14 12.51 1.53 -4.63
N VAL A 15 13.15 2.58 -4.12
CA VAL A 15 13.24 2.84 -2.68
C VAL A 15 11.84 3.04 -2.08
N ILE A 16 11.03 3.91 -2.67
CA ILE A 16 9.64 4.14 -2.23
C ILE A 16 8.84 2.83 -2.26
N SER A 17 8.96 2.05 -3.34
CA SER A 17 8.21 0.79 -3.44
C SER A 17 8.68 -0.26 -2.46
N GLY A 18 9.99 -0.36 -2.22
CA GLY A 18 10.56 -1.25 -1.22
C GLY A 18 10.08 -0.89 0.20
N LEU A 19 10.13 0.40 0.55
CA LEU A 19 9.67 0.88 1.86
C LEU A 19 8.17 0.65 2.07
N LEU A 20 7.35 0.95 1.06
CA LEU A 20 5.91 0.66 1.13
C LEU A 20 5.64 -0.83 1.25
N THR A 21 6.35 -1.67 0.48
CA THR A 21 6.20 -3.13 0.59
C THR A 21 6.57 -3.62 1.98
N ALA A 22 7.70 -3.16 2.52
CA ALA A 22 8.13 -3.50 3.88
C ALA A 22 7.10 -3.06 4.93
N LEU A 23 6.54 -1.85 4.80
CA LEU A 23 5.47 -1.35 5.67
C LEU A 23 4.24 -2.26 5.65
N TYR A 24 3.75 -2.66 4.47
CA TYR A 24 2.59 -3.53 4.35
C TYR A 24 2.84 -4.94 4.86
N LEU A 25 4.02 -5.50 4.59
CA LEU A 25 4.40 -6.81 5.13
C LEU A 25 4.51 -6.78 6.66
N PHE A 26 5.03 -5.69 7.23
CA PHE A 26 5.06 -5.48 8.68
C PHE A 26 3.65 -5.30 9.25
N SER A 27 2.76 -4.57 8.58
CA SER A 27 1.37 -4.44 9.02
C SER A 27 0.63 -5.77 8.99
N ALA A 28 0.83 -6.56 7.93
CA ALA A 28 0.25 -7.89 7.80
C ALA A 28 0.82 -8.88 8.83
N SER A 29 2.11 -8.84 9.13
CA SER A 29 2.70 -9.66 10.20
C SER A 29 2.16 -9.29 11.58
N GLY A 30 1.90 -7.99 11.81
CA GLY A 30 1.16 -7.48 12.95
C GLY A 30 -0.18 -8.18 13.13
N LYS A 31 -0.98 -8.23 12.05
CA LYS A 31 -2.29 -8.88 12.03
C LYS A 31 -2.21 -10.40 12.18
N LEU A 32 -1.17 -11.06 11.65
CA LEU A 32 -1.08 -12.52 11.69
C LEU A 32 -0.49 -13.07 13.00
N PHE A 33 0.52 -12.40 13.55
CA PHE A 33 1.37 -13.00 14.57
C PHE A 33 1.63 -12.12 15.79
N LEU A 34 1.82 -10.80 15.61
CA LEU A 34 2.33 -9.95 16.70
C LEU A 34 1.22 -9.38 17.59
N HIS A 35 0.14 -8.88 16.96
CA HIS A 35 -0.95 -8.17 17.64
C HIS A 35 -2.33 -8.55 17.08
N PRO A 36 -2.68 -9.86 17.08
CA PRO A 36 -3.95 -10.33 16.55
C PRO A 36 -5.19 -9.64 17.18
N GLU A 37 -5.09 -9.21 18.43
CA GLU A 37 -6.12 -8.56 19.22
C GLU A 37 -6.47 -7.14 18.76
N GLN A 38 -5.58 -6.44 18.05
CA GLN A 38 -5.85 -5.09 17.54
C GLN A 38 -7.01 -5.08 16.54
N MET A 39 -7.20 -6.17 15.80
CA MET A 39 -8.29 -6.29 14.84
C MET A 39 -9.65 -6.49 15.53
N GLU A 40 -9.67 -7.06 16.74
CA GLU A 40 -10.90 -7.19 17.55
C GLU A 40 -11.39 -5.81 18.02
N GLN A 41 -10.47 -4.92 18.38
CA GLN A 41 -10.78 -3.57 18.85
C GLN A 41 -11.50 -2.70 17.80
N ILE A 42 -11.34 -3.05 16.53
CA ILE A 42 -11.99 -2.39 15.39
C ILE A 42 -13.07 -3.27 14.74
N HIS A 43 -13.51 -4.32 15.41
CA HIS A 43 -14.57 -5.24 14.97
C HIS A 43 -14.26 -5.95 13.62
N LEU A 44 -12.98 -6.20 13.34
CA LEU A 44 -12.51 -6.91 12.14
C LEU A 44 -11.71 -8.18 12.47
N GLY A 45 -11.85 -8.71 13.69
CA GLY A 45 -11.16 -9.91 14.17
C GLY A 45 -11.36 -11.13 13.26
N ASP A 46 -12.61 -11.45 12.95
CA ASP A 46 -12.98 -12.57 12.07
C ASP A 46 -12.42 -12.44 10.64
N TRP A 47 -12.21 -11.20 10.19
CA TRP A 47 -11.70 -10.89 8.84
C TRP A 47 -10.18 -10.71 8.80
N ARG A 48 -9.50 -10.82 9.94
CA ARG A 48 -8.06 -10.53 10.09
C ARG A 48 -7.18 -11.26 9.09
N ILE A 49 -7.42 -12.56 8.89
CA ILE A 49 -6.58 -13.40 8.00
C ILE A 49 -6.72 -12.94 6.55
N ILE A 50 -7.95 -12.75 6.06
CA ILE A 50 -8.17 -12.33 4.67
C ILE A 50 -7.65 -10.91 4.42
N ILE A 51 -7.76 -10.01 5.41
CA ILE A 51 -7.19 -8.67 5.36
C ILE A 51 -5.67 -8.74 5.23
N ALA A 52 -5.00 -9.51 6.10
CA ALA A 52 -3.54 -9.64 6.08
C ALA A 52 -3.01 -10.27 4.79
N LEU A 53 -3.68 -11.32 4.28
CA LEU A 53 -3.33 -11.93 2.99
C LEU A 53 -3.57 -10.96 1.82
N GLY A 54 -4.63 -10.16 1.88
CA GLY A 54 -4.93 -9.10 0.93
C GLY A 54 -3.83 -8.04 0.90
N GLU A 55 -3.34 -7.60 2.05
CA GLU A 55 -2.21 -6.66 2.16
C GLU A 55 -0.93 -7.25 1.55
N ILE A 56 -0.57 -8.49 1.91
CA ILE A 56 0.62 -9.16 1.37
C ILE A 56 0.53 -9.28 -0.15
N GLY A 57 -0.58 -9.80 -0.67
CA GLY A 57 -0.80 -9.94 -2.11
C GLY A 57 -0.72 -8.60 -2.84
N SER A 58 -1.37 -7.57 -2.31
CA SER A 58 -1.37 -6.23 -2.90
C SER A 58 0.01 -5.60 -2.89
N ALA A 59 0.77 -5.75 -1.80
CA ALA A 59 2.13 -5.26 -1.66
C ALA A 59 3.10 -5.95 -2.63
N LEU A 60 2.99 -7.27 -2.79
CA LEU A 60 3.79 -8.02 -3.76
C LEU A 60 3.46 -7.61 -5.20
N LEU A 61 2.17 -7.51 -5.54
CA LEU A 61 1.74 -7.04 -6.86
C LEU A 61 2.26 -5.63 -7.14
N TYR A 62 2.27 -4.75 -6.13
CA TYR A 62 2.82 -3.40 -6.23
C TYR A 62 4.34 -3.43 -6.41
N LEU A 63 5.07 -4.31 -5.72
CA LEU A 63 6.52 -4.40 -5.85
C LEU A 63 6.96 -4.87 -7.25
N PHE A 64 6.27 -5.83 -7.86
CA PHE A 64 6.71 -6.39 -9.16
C PHE A 64 6.34 -5.48 -10.34
N PRO A 65 7.28 -5.14 -11.25
CA PRO A 65 7.03 -4.19 -12.33
C PRO A 65 5.86 -4.55 -13.25
N LYS A 66 5.70 -5.83 -13.58
CA LYS A 66 4.66 -6.31 -14.51
C LYS A 66 3.25 -6.22 -13.93
N THR A 67 3.12 -6.22 -12.61
CA THR A 67 1.84 -6.24 -11.89
C THR A 67 1.58 -4.96 -11.10
N ASN A 68 2.51 -4.00 -11.11
CA ASN A 68 2.47 -2.80 -10.27
C ASN A 68 1.14 -2.05 -10.38
N LYS A 69 0.55 -1.96 -11.58
CA LYS A 69 -0.77 -1.33 -11.80
C LYS A 69 -1.86 -1.94 -10.92
N PHE A 70 -1.94 -3.27 -10.85
CA PHE A 70 -2.92 -3.96 -10.01
C PHE A 70 -2.65 -3.75 -8.52
N GLY A 71 -1.37 -3.83 -8.12
CA GLY A 71 -0.97 -3.53 -6.75
C GLY A 71 -1.33 -2.10 -6.32
N THR A 72 -1.10 -1.12 -7.19
CA THR A 72 -1.47 0.29 -6.93
C THR A 72 -2.97 0.44 -6.71
N LEU A 73 -3.81 -0.19 -7.54
CA LEU A 73 -5.27 -0.14 -7.40
C LEU A 73 -5.73 -0.79 -6.09
N LEU A 74 -5.20 -1.97 -5.77
CA LEU A 74 -5.56 -2.70 -4.56
C LEU A 74 -5.12 -1.97 -3.29
N LEU A 75 -3.87 -1.49 -3.24
CA LEU A 75 -3.37 -0.73 -2.10
C LEU A 75 -4.09 0.63 -1.95
N SER A 76 -4.50 1.27 -3.06
CA SER A 76 -5.31 2.48 -2.99
C SER A 76 -6.68 2.21 -2.36
N SER A 77 -7.31 1.09 -2.75
CA SER A 77 -8.60 0.65 -2.20
C SER A 77 -8.48 0.31 -0.72
N TYR A 78 -7.42 -0.42 -0.34
CA TYR A 78 -7.12 -0.76 1.05
C TYR A 78 -6.92 0.48 1.92
N MET A 79 -6.16 1.48 1.46
CA MET A 79 -5.97 2.74 2.17
C MET A 79 -7.27 3.54 2.30
N GLY A 80 -8.16 3.51 1.30
CA GLY A 80 -9.50 4.09 1.44
C GLY A 80 -10.27 3.50 2.63
N GLY A 81 -10.23 2.17 2.79
CA GLY A 81 -10.77 1.49 3.97
C GLY A 81 -10.08 1.89 5.27
N ALA A 82 -8.75 1.94 5.29
CA ALA A 82 -7.98 2.35 6.46
C ALA A 82 -8.32 3.78 6.93
N ILE A 83 -8.53 4.71 5.99
CA ILE A 83 -8.95 6.08 6.30
C ILE A 83 -10.32 6.09 6.99
N ILE A 84 -11.30 5.33 6.48
CA ILE A 84 -12.62 5.22 7.11
C ILE A 84 -12.51 4.63 8.52
N ILE A 85 -11.73 3.57 8.72
CA ILE A 85 -11.49 2.98 10.05
C ILE A 85 -10.89 4.01 11.02
N HIS A 86 -9.94 4.82 10.57
CA HIS A 86 -9.38 5.91 11.39
C HIS A 86 -10.45 6.96 11.73
N MET A 87 -11.27 7.37 10.77
CA MET A 87 -12.37 8.32 11.00
C MET A 87 -13.38 7.80 12.03
N THR A 88 -13.82 6.55 11.88
CA THR A 88 -14.81 5.93 12.79
C THR A 88 -14.22 5.69 14.18
N GLY A 89 -12.91 5.49 14.29
CA GLY A 89 -12.19 5.35 15.56
C GLY A 89 -11.78 6.66 16.21
N GLY A 90 -12.09 7.83 15.62
CA GLY A 90 -11.65 9.13 16.15
C GLY A 90 -10.13 9.35 16.08
N LEU A 91 -9.43 8.63 15.20
CA LEU A 91 -7.99 8.71 15.00
C LEU A 91 -7.63 9.65 13.84
N SER A 92 -6.41 10.18 13.86
CA SER A 92 -5.92 11.04 12.77
C SER A 92 -5.86 10.27 11.45
N ILE A 93 -6.41 10.86 10.38
CA ILE A 93 -6.37 10.31 9.02
C ILE A 93 -5.06 10.62 8.28
N MET A 94 -4.17 11.40 8.90
CA MET A 94 -2.98 11.93 8.22
C MET A 94 -2.03 10.81 7.79
N PHE A 95 -1.80 9.84 8.67
CA PHE A 95 -0.92 8.70 8.36
C PHE A 95 -1.41 7.87 7.15
N PRO A 96 -2.64 7.29 7.15
CA PRO A 96 -3.10 6.51 5.99
C PRO A 96 -3.23 7.36 4.71
N SER A 97 -3.54 8.66 4.84
CA SER A 97 -3.58 9.57 3.68
C SER A 97 -2.19 9.80 3.07
N ILE A 98 -1.15 9.99 3.88
CA ILE A 98 0.23 10.13 3.39
C ILE A 98 0.69 8.83 2.73
N ILE A 99 0.38 7.67 3.32
CA ILE A 99 0.72 6.38 2.71
C ILE A 99 0.03 6.21 1.35
N LEU A 100 -1.24 6.59 1.22
CA LEU A 100 -1.96 6.59 -0.06
C LEU A 100 -1.27 7.48 -1.11
N LEU A 101 -0.90 8.71 -0.76
CA LEU A 101 -0.16 9.60 -1.66
C LEU A 101 1.19 9.00 -2.07
N MET A 102 1.89 8.35 -1.13
CA MET A 102 3.17 7.71 -1.41
C MET A 102 3.03 6.52 -2.38
N ILE A 103 1.94 5.75 -2.30
CA ILE A 103 1.62 4.70 -3.26
C ILE A 103 1.48 5.27 -4.67
N TRP A 104 0.75 6.38 -4.81
CA TRP A 104 0.56 7.03 -6.11
C TRP A 104 1.88 7.59 -6.66
N ILE A 105 2.64 8.32 -5.84
CA ILE A 105 3.95 8.87 -6.22
C ILE A 105 4.89 7.75 -6.66
N GLY A 106 4.99 6.66 -5.88
CA GLY A 106 5.83 5.52 -6.23
C GLY A 106 5.40 4.85 -7.54
N ALA A 107 4.08 4.71 -7.76
CA ALA A 107 3.53 4.17 -9.01
C ALA A 107 3.86 5.05 -10.23
N PHE A 108 3.68 6.38 -10.14
CA PHE A 108 3.97 7.29 -11.26
C PHE A 108 5.45 7.34 -11.61
N ILE A 109 6.32 7.34 -10.59
CA ILE A 109 7.76 7.33 -10.81
C ILE A 109 8.19 6.04 -11.50
N ARG A 110 7.61 4.89 -11.13
CA ARG A 110 7.94 3.58 -11.73
C ARG A 110 7.30 3.35 -13.08
N ASN A 111 6.15 3.95 -13.35
CA ASN A 111 5.37 3.76 -14.56
C ASN A 111 4.91 5.10 -15.17
N PRO A 112 5.73 5.75 -16.03
CA PRO A 112 5.36 7.02 -16.67
C PRO A 112 4.15 6.94 -17.61
N HIS A 113 3.71 5.74 -17.97
CA HIS A 113 2.52 5.49 -18.78
C HIS A 113 1.38 4.87 -17.98
N PHE A 114 1.34 5.11 -16.66
CA PHE A 114 0.35 4.52 -15.76
C PHE A 114 -1.09 4.68 -16.27
N TYR A 115 -1.44 5.87 -16.77
CA TYR A 115 -2.80 6.23 -17.22
C TYR A 115 -3.14 5.93 -18.69
N LYS A 116 -2.19 5.41 -19.49
CA LYS A 116 -2.52 4.96 -20.84
C LYS A 116 -3.27 3.63 -20.71
N PHE A 117 -4.59 3.70 -20.72
CA PHE A 117 -5.51 2.58 -20.89
C PHE A 117 -5.72 2.31 -22.38
#